data_AF-A0AAP0FX83-F1
#
_entry.id   AF-A0AAP0FX83-F1
#
_cell.length_a   1.000
_cell.length_b   1.000
_cell.length_c   1.000
_cell.angle_alpha   90.00
_cell.angle_beta   90.00
_cell.angle_gamma   90.00
#
_symmetry.space_group_name_H-M   'P 1'
#
loop_
_entity.id
_entity.type
_entity.pdbx_description
1 polymer ?
#
loop_
_entity_poly.entity_id
_entity_poly.type
_entity_poly.pdbx_seq_one_letter_code
_entity_poly.pdbx_strand_id
1 'polypeptide(L)'
;MPQNLVSIADAMRAFMQIICRAKETLKKLLLRGEYEDYPDENKMHGTARLAEMLNAYAKDLLADIPSKGCFLMEEIAILEEARDISLPNFLPKTAFSTLLQRKVKEVSSMPHDFVSKVWYYIEDVVLRVLDKAAENYPPLQACTRRAAQNLVEKMRRKSRKVVKEFIEMEMITDYTCNPDYMKTWIGLMDSQKTFMELINKPMNFQAKMSINIVGEINASHLRGLHGGLIEQAFDIRMRLSAYWKCVTLRMVDALALHVRYAVKKLVDNELERAVLNEVMGGARNGIEKMLEESPSIAGKRERLRKSIQMLKESKEVVGKIIDSIE
;
A
#
# COMPACT_ATOMS: atom_id res chain seq x y z
N MET A 1 -8.06 -33.17 -18.91
CA MET A 1 -8.15 -34.05 -17.72
C MET A 1 -6.99 -33.75 -16.79
N PRO A 2 -7.16 -33.81 -15.47
CA PRO A 2 -6.01 -33.90 -14.57
C PRO A 2 -5.18 -35.13 -14.97
N GLN A 3 -3.87 -34.95 -15.15
CA GLN A 3 -2.98 -36.02 -15.56
C GLN A 3 -2.89 -37.07 -14.45
N ASN A 4 -2.78 -38.35 -14.83
CA ASN A 4 -2.34 -39.35 -13.86
C ASN A 4 -0.84 -39.16 -13.67
N LEU A 5 -0.42 -38.80 -12.45
CA LEU A 5 0.99 -38.61 -12.14
C LEU A 5 1.56 -39.97 -11.75
N VAL A 6 2.32 -40.58 -12.66
CA VAL A 6 2.85 -41.95 -12.50
C VAL A 6 4.32 -41.93 -12.03
N SER A 7 5.01 -40.79 -12.17
CA SER A 7 6.40 -40.64 -11.78
C SER A 7 6.67 -39.31 -11.06
N ILE A 8 7.74 -39.27 -10.27
CA ILE A 8 8.23 -38.05 -9.60
C ILE A 8 8.55 -36.95 -10.64
N ALA A 9 9.07 -37.33 -11.81
CA ALA A 9 9.37 -36.40 -12.89
C ALA A 9 8.10 -35.76 -13.46
N ASP A 10 7.02 -36.53 -13.61
CA ASP A 10 5.73 -36.01 -14.06
C ASP A 10 5.08 -35.11 -13.00
N ALA A 11 5.17 -35.50 -11.73
CA ALA A 11 4.69 -34.68 -10.62
C ALA A 11 5.44 -33.33 -10.53
N MET A 12 6.77 -33.34 -10.70
CA MET A 12 7.58 -32.12 -10.75
C MET A 12 7.20 -31.23 -11.95
N ARG A 13 6.99 -31.82 -13.13
CA ARG A 13 6.55 -31.08 -14.32
C ARG A 13 5.19 -30.43 -14.10
N ALA A 14 4.23 -31.18 -13.56
CA ALA A 14 2.90 -30.67 -13.26
C ALA A 14 2.95 -29.56 -12.20
N PHE A 15 3.75 -29.73 -11.15
CA PHE A 15 3.98 -28.71 -10.14
C PHE A 15 4.54 -27.40 -10.74
N MET A 16 5.59 -27.49 -11.56
CA MET A 16 6.16 -26.31 -12.22
C MET A 16 5.14 -25.60 -13.12
N GLN A 17 4.33 -26.35 -13.87
CA GLN A 17 3.25 -25.77 -14.68
C GLN A 17 2.21 -25.03 -13.83
N ILE A 18 1.81 -25.60 -12.69
CA ILE A 18 0.87 -24.97 -11.73
C ILE A 18 1.44 -23.64 -11.23
N ILE A 19 2.70 -23.64 -10.78
CA ILE A 19 3.34 -22.43 -10.23
C ILE A 19 3.56 -21.37 -11.31
N CYS A 20 4.00 -21.75 -12.51
CA CYS A 20 4.12 -20.82 -13.64
C CYS A 20 2.79 -20.17 -13.99
N ARG A 21 1.69 -20.95 -14.02
CA ARG A 21 0.35 -20.42 -14.28
C ARG A 21 -0.11 -19.48 -13.17
N ALA A 22 0.05 -19.87 -11.91
CA ALA A 22 -0.31 -19.04 -10.77
C ALA A 22 0.46 -17.71 -10.77
N LYS A 23 1.75 -17.74 -11.08
CA LYS A 23 2.61 -16.55 -11.20
C LYS A 23 2.14 -15.63 -12.32
N GLU A 24 1.78 -16.16 -13.49
CA GLU A 24 1.25 -15.34 -14.58
C GLU A 24 -0.11 -14.72 -14.22
N THR A 25 -1.03 -15.49 -13.63
CA THR A 25 -2.30 -14.94 -13.12
C THR A 25 -2.07 -13.83 -12.07
N LEU A 26 -1.10 -13.99 -11.16
CA LEU A 26 -0.78 -12.93 -10.19
C LEU A 26 -0.18 -11.69 -10.86
N LYS A 27 0.64 -11.85 -11.91
CA LYS A 27 1.12 -10.70 -12.71
C LYS A 27 -0.03 -9.96 -13.36
N LYS A 28 -0.98 -10.69 -13.96
CA LYS A 28 -2.18 -10.11 -14.56
C LYS A 28 -2.95 -9.26 -13.56
N LEU A 29 -3.33 -9.85 -12.42
CA LEU A 29 -4.18 -9.21 -11.42
C LEU A 29 -3.48 -8.07 -10.67
N LEU A 30 -2.26 -8.30 -10.17
CA LEU A 30 -1.58 -7.37 -9.26
C LEU A 30 -0.66 -6.39 -9.99
N LEU A 31 -0.25 -6.69 -11.23
CA LEU A 31 0.70 -5.84 -11.97
C LEU A 31 0.16 -5.26 -13.27
N ARG A 32 -0.65 -5.98 -14.05
CA ARG A 32 -1.10 -5.49 -15.36
C ARG A 32 -2.52 -4.93 -15.34
N GLY A 33 -3.31 -5.29 -14.33
CA GLY A 33 -4.73 -4.94 -14.27
C GLY A 33 -5.58 -5.76 -15.22
N GLU A 34 -5.07 -6.90 -15.68
CA GLU A 34 -5.79 -7.90 -16.45
C GLU A 34 -6.55 -8.80 -15.47
N TYR A 35 -7.88 -8.86 -15.58
CA TYR A 35 -8.75 -9.58 -14.65
C TYR A 35 -9.69 -10.57 -15.34
N GLU A 36 -9.38 -11.00 -16.57
CA GLU A 36 -10.24 -11.91 -17.35
C GLU A 36 -10.46 -13.26 -16.64
N ASP A 37 -9.51 -13.68 -15.80
CA ASP A 37 -9.61 -14.91 -15.00
C ASP A 37 -10.66 -14.82 -13.85
N TYR A 38 -11.09 -13.60 -13.52
CA TYR A 38 -12.00 -13.25 -12.40
C TYR A 38 -12.87 -12.01 -12.72
N PRO A 39 -13.74 -12.07 -13.75
CA PRO A 39 -14.49 -10.90 -14.20
C PRO A 39 -15.46 -10.36 -13.14
N ASP A 40 -16.18 -11.26 -12.46
CA ASP A 40 -17.25 -10.91 -11.52
C ASP A 40 -16.76 -10.74 -10.06
N GLU A 41 -15.50 -11.04 -9.79
CA GLU A 41 -14.91 -10.95 -8.44
C GLU A 41 -14.09 -9.68 -8.27
N ASN A 42 -14.75 -8.56 -7.94
CA ASN A 42 -14.10 -7.25 -7.75
C ASN A 42 -12.90 -7.28 -6.78
N LYS A 43 -12.90 -8.19 -5.79
CA LYS A 43 -11.78 -8.38 -4.85
C LYS A 43 -10.50 -8.85 -5.55
N MET A 44 -10.60 -9.51 -6.70
CA MET A 44 -9.46 -10.01 -7.47
C MET A 44 -8.88 -8.96 -8.42
N HIS A 45 -9.53 -7.80 -8.59
CA HIS A 45 -9.06 -6.70 -9.44
C HIS A 45 -7.93 -5.92 -8.76
N GLY A 46 -6.77 -6.59 -8.64
CA GLY A 46 -5.62 -6.19 -7.83
C GLY A 46 -5.20 -4.74 -7.95
N THR A 47 -4.93 -4.28 -9.17
CA THR A 47 -4.49 -2.90 -9.43
C THR A 47 -5.52 -1.86 -9.01
N ALA A 48 -6.80 -2.12 -9.26
CA ALA A 48 -7.89 -1.22 -8.88
C ALA A 48 -8.03 -1.12 -7.35
N ARG A 49 -7.98 -2.25 -6.63
CA ARG A 49 -8.05 -2.26 -5.17
C ARG A 49 -6.84 -1.55 -4.54
N LEU A 50 -5.64 -1.77 -5.06
CA LEU A 50 -4.44 -1.07 -4.59
C LEU A 50 -4.53 0.45 -4.82
N ALA A 51 -5.06 0.89 -5.97
CA ALA A 51 -5.30 2.30 -6.25
C ALA A 51 -6.31 2.93 -5.28
N GLU A 52 -7.40 2.23 -4.97
CA GLU A 52 -8.38 2.70 -3.97
C GLU A 52 -7.75 2.84 -2.58
N MET A 53 -6.93 1.88 -2.15
CA MET A 53 -6.24 1.94 -0.86
C MET A 53 -5.27 3.14 -0.80
N LEU A 54 -4.55 3.42 -1.89
CA LEU A 54 -3.67 4.59 -2.00
C LEU A 54 -4.46 5.90 -1.96
N ASN A 55 -5.56 5.99 -2.70
CA ASN A 55 -6.41 7.17 -2.71
C ASN A 55 -7.05 7.44 -1.33
N ALA A 56 -7.50 6.38 -0.65
CA ALA A 56 -8.00 6.49 0.72
C ALA A 56 -6.90 6.98 1.68
N TYR A 57 -5.71 6.38 1.61
CA TYR A 57 -4.55 6.83 2.40
C TYR A 57 -4.19 8.29 2.15
N ALA A 58 -4.14 8.72 0.87
CA ALA A 58 -3.85 10.10 0.52
C ALA A 58 -4.92 11.05 1.07
N LYS A 59 -6.19 10.70 0.99
CA LYS A 59 -7.29 11.49 1.55
C LYS A 59 -7.18 11.61 3.07
N ASP A 60 -6.90 10.52 3.76
CA ASP A 60 -6.76 10.49 5.21
C ASP A 60 -5.55 11.33 5.66
N LEU A 61 -4.44 11.27 4.93
CA LEU A 61 -3.22 12.02 5.24
C LEU A 61 -3.37 13.53 4.97
N LEU A 62 -4.17 13.89 3.96
CA LEU A 62 -4.48 15.28 3.62
C LEU A 62 -5.59 15.89 4.48
N ALA A 63 -6.36 15.08 5.21
CA ALA A 63 -7.26 15.58 6.22
C ALA A 63 -6.42 16.30 7.29
N ASP A 64 -6.66 17.60 7.48
CA ASP A 64 -5.84 18.40 8.38
C ASP A 64 -5.90 17.81 9.79
N ILE A 65 -4.73 17.64 10.41
CA ILE A 65 -4.66 17.26 11.81
C ILE A 65 -5.08 18.52 12.57
N PRO A 66 -6.21 18.51 13.28
CA PRO A 66 -6.68 19.69 13.99
C PRO A 66 -5.55 20.20 14.88
N SER A 67 -5.20 21.48 14.79
CA SER A 67 -4.25 22.04 15.74
C SER A 67 -4.82 21.83 17.15
N LYS A 68 -4.14 21.04 17.98
CA LYS A 68 -4.56 20.86 19.36
C LYS A 68 -4.32 22.16 20.10
N GLY A 69 -5.38 22.92 20.33
CA GLY A 69 -5.34 24.15 21.13
C GLY A 69 -5.49 25.43 20.31
N CYS A 70 -5.08 26.54 20.90
CA CYS A 70 -5.24 27.87 20.34
C CYS A 70 -4.20 28.14 19.24
N PHE A 71 -4.62 28.78 18.15
CA PHE A 71 -3.78 29.09 17.00
C PHE A 71 -2.48 29.81 17.38
N LEU A 72 -1.33 29.38 16.83
CA LEU A 72 0.03 29.88 17.10
C LEU A 72 0.60 29.64 18.51
N MET A 73 -0.15 29.10 19.48
CA MET A 73 0.39 28.93 20.83
C MET A 73 1.51 27.89 20.91
N GLU A 74 1.42 26.81 20.12
CA GLU A 74 2.51 25.83 20.03
C GLU A 74 3.75 26.45 19.39
N GLU A 75 3.56 27.17 18.27
CA GLU A 75 4.63 27.85 17.56
C GLU A 75 5.32 28.89 18.45
N ILE A 76 4.55 29.68 19.22
CA ILE A 76 5.07 30.66 20.18
C ILE A 76 5.88 29.97 21.27
N ALA A 77 5.35 28.91 21.90
CA ALA A 77 6.05 28.21 22.97
C ALA A 77 7.40 27.64 22.49
N ILE A 78 7.43 27.04 21.31
CA ILE A 78 8.68 26.51 20.72
C ILE A 78 9.65 27.65 20.36
N LEU A 79 9.15 28.77 19.82
CA LEU A 79 9.99 29.93 19.53
C LEU A 79 10.61 30.53 20.78
N GLU A 80 9.91 30.52 21.91
CA GLU A 80 10.43 30.95 23.21
C GLU A 80 11.49 30.00 23.76
N GLU A 81 11.29 28.69 23.64
CA GLU A 81 12.27 27.67 24.04
C GLU A 81 13.52 27.66 23.15
N ALA A 82 13.35 27.98 21.86
CA ALA A 82 14.44 28.00 20.88
C ALA A 82 15.19 29.35 20.82
N ARG A 83 14.92 30.28 21.75
CA ARG A 83 15.63 31.56 21.81
C ARG A 83 17.11 31.33 22.12
N ASP A 84 17.95 31.67 21.17
CA ASP A 84 19.40 31.73 21.34
C ASP A 84 19.86 33.20 21.49
N ILE A 85 21.07 33.41 22.03
CA ILE A 85 21.73 34.73 22.08
C ILE A 85 22.12 35.10 20.64
N SER A 86 21.15 35.60 19.90
CA SER A 86 21.23 35.81 18.46
C SER A 86 20.56 37.13 18.05
N LEU A 87 20.77 37.54 16.81
CA LEU A 87 20.14 38.76 16.29
C LEU A 87 18.61 38.60 16.29
N PRO A 88 17.87 39.65 16.65
CA PRO A 88 16.41 39.64 16.51
C PRO A 88 16.03 39.47 15.03
N ASN A 89 14.85 38.91 14.78
CA ASN A 89 14.23 38.69 13.46
C ASN A 89 14.78 37.52 12.63
N PHE A 90 15.64 36.66 13.18
CA PHE A 90 15.95 35.37 12.56
C PHE A 90 15.01 34.29 13.08
N LEU A 91 14.40 33.54 12.18
CA LEU A 91 13.62 32.35 12.55
C LEU A 91 14.57 31.21 12.94
N PRO A 92 14.50 30.70 14.18
CA PRO A 92 15.34 29.58 14.59
C PRO A 92 15.01 28.33 13.77
N LYS A 93 15.99 27.78 13.04
CA LYS A 93 15.82 26.53 12.29
C LYS A 93 15.34 25.38 13.20
N THR A 94 15.86 25.34 14.42
CA THR A 94 15.49 24.38 15.47
C THR A 94 14.00 24.40 15.80
N ALA A 95 13.36 25.57 15.83
CA ALA A 95 11.93 25.70 16.07
C ALA A 95 11.13 25.03 14.93
N PHE A 96 11.53 25.29 13.69
CA PHE A 96 10.86 24.71 12.52
C PHE A 96 11.02 23.18 12.50
N SER A 97 12.25 22.70 12.69
CA SER A 97 12.53 21.26 12.73
C SER A 97 11.75 20.55 13.85
N THR A 98 11.59 21.18 15.01
CA THR A 98 10.82 20.63 16.13
C THR A 98 9.34 20.48 15.79
N LEU A 99 8.74 21.52 15.21
CA LEU A 99 7.34 21.49 14.74
C LEU A 99 7.12 20.42 13.68
N LEU A 100 8.00 20.35 12.68
CA LEU A 100 7.93 19.34 11.63
C LEU A 100 8.02 17.92 12.21
N GLN A 101 8.98 17.67 13.10
CA GLN A 101 9.13 16.36 13.75
C GLN A 101 7.90 15.96 14.57
N ARG A 102 7.28 16.91 15.30
CA ARG A 102 6.02 16.64 16.01
C ARG A 102 4.93 16.24 15.04
N LYS A 103 4.74 16.98 13.95
CA LYS A 103 3.72 16.68 12.93
C LYS A 103 3.94 15.34 12.23
N VAL A 104 5.19 15.00 11.87
CA VAL A 104 5.54 13.69 11.30
C VAL A 104 5.26 12.55 12.30
N LYS A 105 5.57 12.74 13.59
CA LYS A 105 5.26 11.75 14.64
C LYS A 105 3.77 11.49 14.77
N GLU A 106 2.93 12.52 14.67
CA GLU A 106 1.46 12.38 14.76
C GLU A 106 0.87 11.47 13.68
N VAL A 107 1.43 11.51 12.46
CA VAL A 107 0.97 10.67 11.34
C VAL A 107 1.76 9.37 11.19
N SER A 108 2.76 9.13 12.03
CA SER A 108 3.72 8.02 11.85
C SER A 108 3.06 6.62 11.81
N SER A 109 1.92 6.44 12.46
CA SER A 109 1.15 5.18 12.41
C SER A 109 0.48 4.96 11.04
N MET A 110 0.07 6.02 10.34
CA MET A 110 -0.74 5.89 9.12
C MET A 110 -0.02 5.16 7.98
N PRO A 111 1.25 5.47 7.64
CA PRO A 111 2.03 4.69 6.68
C PRO A 111 2.16 3.21 7.06
N HIS A 112 2.34 2.92 8.36
CA HIS A 112 2.47 1.55 8.87
C HIS A 112 1.17 0.75 8.71
N ASP A 113 0.04 1.38 9.03
CA ASP A 113 -1.29 0.79 8.89
C ASP A 113 -1.64 0.56 7.43
N PHE A 114 -1.35 1.53 6.56
CA PHE A 114 -1.54 1.41 5.11
C PHE A 114 -0.79 0.21 4.55
N VAL A 115 0.51 0.10 4.81
CA VAL A 115 1.31 -1.03 4.30
C VAL A 115 0.82 -2.36 4.86
N SER A 116 0.41 -2.40 6.13
CA SER A 116 -0.16 -3.62 6.73
C SER A 116 -1.45 -4.05 6.04
N LYS A 117 -2.38 -3.11 5.79
CA LYS A 117 -3.63 -3.36 5.04
C LYS A 117 -3.33 -3.90 3.64
N VAL A 118 -2.40 -3.29 2.91
CA VAL A 118 -2.00 -3.72 1.56
C VAL A 118 -1.50 -5.16 1.57
N TRP A 119 -0.67 -5.53 2.54
CA TRP A 119 -0.15 -6.89 2.61
C TRP A 119 -1.19 -7.94 2.99
N TYR A 120 -2.18 -7.61 3.84
CA TYR A 120 -3.31 -8.50 4.09
C TYR A 120 -4.14 -8.74 2.82
N TYR A 121 -4.35 -7.70 2.02
CA TYR A 121 -5.03 -7.83 0.73
C TYR A 121 -4.23 -8.71 -0.26
N ILE A 122 -2.92 -8.46 -0.40
CA ILE A 122 -2.05 -9.26 -1.27
C ILE A 122 -2.04 -10.73 -0.83
N GLU A 123 -2.03 -10.99 0.48
CA GLU A 123 -2.10 -12.34 1.02
C GLU A 123 -3.36 -13.07 0.54
N ASP A 124 -4.55 -12.47 0.70
CA ASP A 124 -5.82 -13.05 0.26
C ASP A 124 -5.81 -13.36 -1.24
N VAL A 125 -5.34 -12.42 -2.08
CA VAL A 125 -5.26 -12.63 -3.54
C VAL A 125 -4.28 -13.77 -3.88
N VAL A 126 -3.09 -13.79 -3.28
CA VAL A 126 -2.08 -14.84 -3.53
C VAL A 126 -2.62 -16.20 -3.13
N LEU A 127 -3.27 -16.31 -1.98
CA LEU A 127 -3.84 -17.57 -1.50
C LEU A 127 -4.94 -18.08 -2.42
N ARG A 128 -5.89 -17.23 -2.84
CA ARG A 128 -6.95 -17.61 -3.77
C ARG A 128 -6.42 -18.12 -5.11
N VAL A 129 -5.42 -17.43 -5.68
CA VAL A 129 -4.82 -17.85 -6.95
C VAL A 129 -4.11 -19.19 -6.81
N LEU A 130 -3.35 -19.40 -5.73
CA LEU A 130 -2.66 -20.67 -5.48
C LEU A 130 -3.64 -21.82 -5.20
N ASP A 131 -4.70 -21.57 -4.45
CA ASP A 131 -5.74 -22.56 -4.14
C ASP A 131 -6.45 -23.03 -5.41
N LYS A 132 -6.84 -22.09 -6.28
CA LYS A 132 -7.45 -22.38 -7.59
C LYS A 132 -6.46 -23.11 -8.51
N ALA A 133 -5.19 -22.72 -8.51
CA ALA A 133 -4.17 -23.36 -9.35
C ALA A 133 -3.88 -24.82 -8.92
N ALA A 134 -3.96 -25.10 -7.62
CA ALA A 134 -3.70 -26.43 -7.04
C ALA A 134 -4.98 -27.21 -6.66
N GLU A 135 -6.16 -26.82 -7.15
CA GLU A 135 -7.47 -27.43 -6.80
C GLU A 135 -7.50 -28.96 -6.98
N ASN A 136 -6.79 -29.46 -7.99
CA ASN A 136 -6.72 -30.89 -8.28
C ASN A 136 -5.66 -31.63 -7.44
N TYR A 137 -4.96 -30.97 -6.53
CA TYR A 137 -3.88 -31.57 -5.74
C TYR A 137 -3.94 -31.07 -4.29
N PRO A 138 -4.84 -31.62 -3.45
CA PRO A 138 -5.01 -31.16 -2.06
C PRO A 138 -3.74 -31.17 -1.20
N PRO A 139 -2.84 -32.19 -1.30
CA PRO A 139 -1.57 -32.16 -0.58
C PRO A 139 -0.67 -30.98 -0.98
N LEU A 140 -0.73 -30.55 -2.24
CA LEU A 140 0.02 -29.41 -2.76
C LEU A 140 -0.54 -28.09 -2.22
N GLN A 141 -1.87 -27.94 -2.14
CA GLN A 141 -2.53 -26.73 -1.62
C GLN A 141 -2.04 -26.35 -0.22
N ALA A 142 -1.93 -27.33 0.69
CA ALA A 142 -1.49 -27.06 2.05
C ALA A 142 -0.04 -26.53 2.11
N CYS A 143 0.85 -27.10 1.28
CA CYS A 143 2.25 -26.66 1.20
C CYS A 143 2.38 -25.29 0.53
N THR A 144 1.69 -25.06 -0.60
CA THR A 144 1.74 -23.79 -1.33
C THR A 144 1.17 -22.65 -0.49
N ARG A 145 0.07 -22.89 0.25
CA ARG A 145 -0.53 -21.92 1.18
C ARG A 145 0.45 -21.51 2.27
N ARG A 146 1.10 -22.48 2.93
CA ARG A 146 2.08 -22.18 3.98
C ARG A 146 3.27 -21.39 3.44
N ALA A 147 3.82 -21.79 2.29
CA ALA A 147 4.91 -21.08 1.64
C ALA A 147 4.55 -19.63 1.31
N ALA A 148 3.34 -19.41 0.79
CA ALA A 148 2.82 -18.09 0.46
C ALA A 148 2.65 -17.21 1.70
N GLN A 149 2.05 -17.72 2.77
CA GLN A 149 1.89 -16.99 4.04
C GLN A 149 3.25 -16.58 4.63
N ASN A 150 4.21 -17.52 4.68
CA ASN A 150 5.57 -17.25 5.15
C ASN A 150 6.27 -16.19 4.29
N LEU A 151 6.10 -16.26 2.96
CA LEU A 151 6.68 -15.28 2.04
C LEU A 151 6.04 -13.90 2.19
N VAL A 152 4.71 -13.82 2.22
CA VAL A 152 3.97 -12.56 2.36
C VAL A 152 4.34 -11.91 3.69
N GLU A 153 4.43 -12.69 4.78
CA GLU A 153 4.86 -12.16 6.07
C GLU A 153 6.31 -11.64 6.04
N LYS A 154 7.23 -12.34 5.36
CA LYS A 154 8.61 -11.88 5.14
C LYS A 154 8.62 -10.56 4.36
N MET A 155 7.82 -10.43 3.32
CA MET A 155 7.74 -9.22 2.50
C MET A 155 7.09 -8.06 3.29
N ARG A 156 6.05 -8.35 4.06
CA ARG A 156 5.39 -7.40 4.97
C ARG A 156 6.36 -6.82 5.99
N ARG A 157 7.20 -7.64 6.63
CA ARG A 157 8.25 -7.20 7.56
C ARG A 157 9.26 -6.28 6.88
N LYS A 158 9.74 -6.65 5.69
CA LYS A 158 10.66 -5.79 4.91
C LYS A 158 10.01 -4.46 4.59
N SER A 159 8.74 -4.46 4.18
CA SER A 159 8.03 -3.23 3.89
C SER A 159 7.88 -2.33 5.10
N ARG A 160 7.57 -2.87 6.29
CA ARG A 160 7.51 -2.09 7.53
C ARG A 160 8.86 -1.42 7.85
N LYS A 161 9.98 -2.09 7.61
CA LYS A 161 11.31 -1.52 7.80
C LYS A 161 11.57 -0.33 6.87
N VAL A 162 11.27 -0.47 5.57
CA VAL A 162 11.40 0.63 4.60
C VAL A 162 10.52 1.83 4.98
N VAL A 163 9.29 1.59 5.42
CA VAL A 163 8.40 2.65 5.90
C VAL A 163 8.99 3.38 7.10
N LYS A 164 9.54 2.64 8.06
CA LYS A 164 10.18 3.22 9.24
C LYS A 164 11.36 4.12 8.86
N GLU A 165 12.27 3.62 8.03
CA GLU A 165 13.43 4.38 7.53
C GLU A 165 12.97 5.64 6.79
N PHE A 166 11.92 5.55 5.99
CA PHE A 166 11.35 6.69 5.28
C PHE A 166 10.79 7.76 6.21
N ILE A 167 10.02 7.39 7.25
CA ILE A 167 9.54 8.33 8.26
C ILE A 167 10.72 8.98 8.99
N GLU A 168 11.74 8.21 9.34
CA GLU A 168 12.95 8.73 10.00
C GLU A 168 13.69 9.74 9.10
N MET A 169 13.77 9.51 7.78
CA MET A 169 14.36 10.47 6.84
C MET A 169 13.59 11.81 6.82
N GLU A 170 12.25 11.78 6.83
CA GLU A 170 11.41 12.99 6.91
C GLU A 170 11.59 13.76 8.23
N MET A 171 12.00 13.08 9.30
CA MET A 171 12.26 13.72 10.60
C MET A 171 13.62 14.43 10.67
N ILE A 172 14.57 14.09 9.79
CA ILE A 172 15.96 14.58 9.88
C ILE A 172 16.17 15.84 9.03
N THR A 173 15.58 15.91 7.83
CA THR A 173 15.89 16.98 6.86
C THR A 173 14.64 17.66 6.31
N ASP A 174 14.66 18.99 6.31
CA ASP A 174 13.61 19.89 5.84
C ASP A 174 13.86 20.42 4.41
N TYR A 175 14.35 19.56 3.50
CA TYR A 175 14.67 19.94 2.13
C TYR A 175 13.49 19.73 1.17
N THR A 176 13.33 20.63 0.20
CA THR A 176 12.43 20.45 -0.93
C THR A 176 12.92 21.21 -2.15
N CYS A 177 12.87 20.57 -3.32
CA CYS A 177 13.04 21.21 -4.63
C CYS A 177 11.70 21.46 -5.33
N ASN A 178 10.57 21.24 -4.63
CA ASN A 178 9.25 21.44 -5.20
C ASN A 178 9.00 22.95 -5.42
N PRO A 179 8.82 23.43 -6.67
CA PRO A 179 8.63 24.85 -6.95
C PRO A 179 7.35 25.41 -6.33
N ASP A 180 6.35 24.56 -6.06
CA ASP A 180 5.10 24.98 -5.45
C ASP A 180 5.25 25.35 -3.97
N TYR A 181 6.35 24.96 -3.31
CA TYR A 181 6.60 25.34 -1.91
C TYR A 181 6.65 26.86 -1.76
N MET A 182 7.51 27.53 -2.53
CA MET A 182 7.66 28.99 -2.46
C MET A 182 6.39 29.71 -2.87
N LYS A 183 5.72 29.22 -3.93
CA LYS A 183 4.43 29.77 -4.38
C LYS A 183 3.36 29.67 -3.29
N THR A 184 3.27 28.53 -2.61
CA THR A 184 2.30 28.31 -1.54
C THR A 184 2.63 29.19 -0.33
N TRP A 185 3.89 29.25 0.08
CA TRP A 185 4.31 30.10 1.21
C TRP A 185 4.06 31.59 0.93
N ILE A 186 4.42 32.11 -0.25
CA ILE A 186 4.15 33.51 -0.63
C ILE A 186 2.64 33.81 -0.53
N GLY A 187 1.80 32.95 -1.12
CA GLY A 187 0.34 33.14 -1.07
C GLY A 187 -0.25 33.07 0.35
N LEU A 188 0.38 32.32 1.27
CA LEU A 188 0.02 32.32 2.68
C LEU A 188 0.45 33.62 3.38
N MET A 189 1.66 34.11 3.05
CA MET A 189 2.25 35.31 3.64
C MET A 189 1.56 36.61 3.20
N ASP A 190 0.85 36.63 2.05
CA ASP A 190 0.02 37.76 1.63
C ASP A 190 -1.03 38.16 2.70
N SER A 191 -1.44 37.21 3.54
CA SER A 191 -2.40 37.43 4.63
C SER A 191 -1.78 38.00 5.92
N GLN A 192 -0.44 38.05 6.03
CA GLN A 192 0.27 38.46 7.26
C GLN A 192 -0.09 39.88 7.69
N LYS A 193 -0.12 40.83 6.75
CA LYS A 193 -0.45 42.23 7.07
C LYS A 193 -1.86 42.35 7.67
N THR A 194 -2.83 41.71 7.02
CA THR A 194 -4.23 41.68 7.50
C THR A 194 -4.35 40.99 8.86
N PHE A 195 -3.59 39.91 9.08
CA PHE A 195 -3.52 39.23 10.37
C PHE A 195 -2.97 40.14 11.49
N MET A 196 -1.89 40.87 11.23
CA MET A 196 -1.33 41.80 12.21
C MET A 196 -2.26 42.98 12.52
N GLU A 197 -2.91 43.54 11.50
CA GLU A 197 -3.95 44.57 11.68
C GLU A 197 -5.13 44.05 12.51
N LEU A 198 -5.53 42.78 12.32
CA LEU A 198 -6.60 42.14 13.08
C LEU A 198 -6.28 41.98 14.57
N ILE A 199 -5.03 41.64 14.89
CA ILE A 199 -4.57 41.49 16.28
C ILE A 199 -4.47 42.85 16.98
N ASN A 200 -4.04 43.88 16.26
CA ASN A 200 -3.91 45.25 16.80
C ASN A 200 -5.26 45.96 17.00
N LYS A 201 -6.38 45.40 16.52
CA LYS A 201 -7.72 45.94 16.80
C LYS A 201 -8.07 45.83 18.29
N PRO A 202 -8.88 46.77 18.81
CA PRO A 202 -9.29 46.75 20.21
C PRO A 202 -10.04 45.46 20.60
N MET A 203 -9.97 45.13 21.90
CA MET A 203 -10.42 43.85 22.47
C MET A 203 -11.90 43.50 22.19
N ASN A 204 -12.73 44.50 21.91
CA ASN A 204 -14.16 44.36 21.61
C ASN A 204 -14.47 43.69 20.26
N PHE A 205 -13.49 43.55 19.36
CA PHE A 205 -13.67 42.84 18.09
C PHE A 205 -13.26 41.37 18.18
N GLN A 206 -13.97 40.45 17.53
CA GLN A 206 -13.48 39.08 17.37
C GLN A 206 -12.33 39.05 16.36
N ALA A 207 -11.16 38.54 16.77
CA ALA A 207 -10.03 38.37 15.85
C ALA A 207 -10.15 37.03 15.12
N LYS A 208 -11.13 36.94 14.22
CA LYS A 208 -11.33 35.77 13.35
C LYS A 208 -10.98 36.10 11.90
N MET A 209 -10.34 35.17 11.22
CA MET A 209 -10.10 35.23 9.79
C MET A 209 -10.00 33.82 9.21
N SER A 210 -10.20 33.71 7.89
CA SER A 210 -9.94 32.46 7.17
C SER A 210 -8.66 32.60 6.37
N ILE A 211 -7.77 31.63 6.50
CA ILE A 211 -6.52 31.56 5.74
C ILE A 211 -6.61 30.32 4.85
N ASN A 212 -6.25 30.46 3.58
CA ASN A 212 -6.21 29.33 2.66
C ASN A 212 -5.35 28.19 3.23
N ILE A 213 -5.72 26.93 3.03
CA ILE A 213 -5.06 25.71 3.56
C ILE A 213 -5.17 25.54 5.08
N VAL A 214 -5.12 26.62 5.86
CA VAL A 214 -5.20 26.58 7.34
C VAL A 214 -6.65 26.56 7.85
N GLY A 215 -7.57 27.17 7.11
CA GLY A 215 -8.99 27.29 7.48
C GLY A 215 -9.30 28.50 8.35
N GLU A 216 -10.42 28.43 9.06
CA GLU A 216 -10.85 29.49 9.99
C GLU A 216 -10.02 29.47 11.27
N ILE A 217 -9.46 30.62 11.62
CA ILE A 217 -8.66 30.81 12.82
C ILE A 217 -9.29 31.84 13.74
N ASN A 218 -9.07 31.67 15.05
CA ASN A 218 -9.34 32.67 16.07
C ASN A 218 -8.01 33.04 16.72
N ALA A 219 -7.66 34.31 16.66
CA ALA A 219 -6.41 34.89 17.15
C ALA A 219 -6.64 35.83 18.34
N SER A 220 -7.83 35.81 18.95
CA SER A 220 -8.18 36.77 20.02
C SER A 220 -7.27 36.63 21.24
N HIS A 221 -6.77 35.41 21.50
CA HIS A 221 -5.86 35.08 22.60
C HIS A 221 -4.42 35.59 22.38
N LEU A 222 -4.06 36.03 21.17
CA LEU A 222 -2.72 36.55 20.86
C LEU A 222 -2.58 38.05 21.20
N ARG A 223 -3.68 38.72 21.53
CA ARG A 223 -3.67 40.15 21.87
C ARG A 223 -2.88 40.39 23.16
N GLY A 224 -2.04 41.42 23.14
CA GLY A 224 -1.17 41.78 24.27
C GLY A 224 0.17 41.03 24.30
N LEU A 225 0.38 40.04 23.43
CA LEU A 225 1.70 39.45 23.22
C LEU A 225 2.58 40.35 22.34
N HIS A 226 3.89 40.15 22.41
CA HIS A 226 4.86 40.94 21.64
C HIS A 226 4.66 40.74 20.13
N GLY A 227 4.40 41.83 19.39
CA GLY A 227 4.07 41.79 17.96
C GLY A 227 5.11 41.05 17.11
N GLY A 228 6.40 41.28 17.35
CA GLY A 228 7.46 40.57 16.61
C GLY A 228 7.51 39.05 16.86
N LEU A 229 7.03 38.58 18.02
CA LEU A 229 6.96 37.15 18.32
C LEU A 229 5.78 36.51 17.57
N ILE A 230 4.65 37.22 17.51
CA ILE A 230 3.46 36.82 16.75
C ILE A 230 3.78 36.72 15.25
N GLU A 231 4.50 37.70 14.70
CA GLU A 231 4.91 37.68 13.29
C GLU A 231 5.79 36.46 12.96
N GLN A 232 6.74 36.13 13.83
CA GLN A 232 7.59 34.96 13.67
C GLN A 232 6.80 33.65 13.78
N ALA A 233 5.90 33.55 14.74
CA ALA A 233 5.02 32.39 14.90
C ALA A 233 4.09 32.22 13.68
N PHE A 234 3.62 33.32 13.11
CA PHE A 234 2.83 33.27 11.88
C PHE A 234 3.67 32.78 10.70
N ASP A 235 4.87 33.33 10.47
CA ASP A 235 5.73 32.90 9.36
C ASP A 235 6.09 31.40 9.49
N ILE A 236 6.49 30.94 10.68
CA ILE A 236 6.85 29.53 10.87
C ILE A 236 5.65 28.59 10.64
N ARG A 237 4.43 29.00 11.03
CA ARG A 237 3.20 28.26 10.76
C ARG A 237 2.92 28.17 9.25
N MET A 238 3.10 29.27 8.52
CA MET A 238 2.87 29.30 7.07
C MET A 238 3.90 28.44 6.34
N ARG A 239 5.18 28.52 6.71
CA ARG A 239 6.24 27.64 6.18
C ARG A 239 5.93 26.18 6.44
N LEU A 240 5.50 25.85 7.66
CA LEU A 240 5.17 24.47 8.04
C LEU A 240 3.99 23.97 7.21
N SER A 241 2.96 24.79 7.01
CA SER A 241 1.78 24.44 6.21
C SER A 241 2.14 24.21 4.73
N ALA A 242 2.97 25.08 4.15
CA ALA A 242 3.46 24.93 2.78
C ALA A 242 4.36 23.69 2.62
N TYR A 243 5.29 23.47 3.55
CA TYR A 243 6.21 22.33 3.51
C TYR A 243 5.47 21.00 3.76
N TRP A 244 4.48 20.99 4.66
CA TRP A 244 3.68 19.80 4.96
C TRP A 244 3.01 19.24 3.72
N LYS A 245 2.50 20.11 2.81
CA LYS A 245 1.97 19.68 1.52
C LYS A 245 3.01 18.92 0.68
N CYS A 246 4.27 19.33 0.70
CA CYS A 246 5.35 18.61 0.02
C CYS A 246 5.61 17.25 0.67
N VAL A 247 5.63 17.19 2.01
CA VAL A 247 5.81 15.96 2.78
C VAL A 247 4.68 14.97 2.46
N THR A 248 3.41 15.39 2.53
CA THR A 248 2.27 14.49 2.26
C THR A 248 2.32 13.89 0.86
N LEU A 249 2.64 14.68 -0.16
CA LEU A 249 2.81 14.18 -1.53
C LEU A 249 3.93 13.15 -1.60
N ARG A 250 5.09 13.47 -1.02
CA ARG A 250 6.25 12.58 -1.01
C ARG A 250 5.95 11.26 -0.29
N MET A 251 5.21 11.31 0.83
CA MET A 251 4.79 10.11 1.56
C MET A 251 3.88 9.21 0.72
N VAL A 252 2.90 9.79 0.02
CA VAL A 252 2.00 9.01 -0.86
C VAL A 252 2.78 8.38 -2.01
N ASP A 253 3.60 9.17 -2.72
CA ASP A 253 4.36 8.70 -3.88
C ASP A 253 5.38 7.62 -3.49
N ALA A 254 6.11 7.82 -2.38
CA ALA A 254 7.10 6.86 -1.90
C ALA A 254 6.47 5.51 -1.56
N LEU A 255 5.32 5.51 -0.87
CA LEU A 255 4.61 4.29 -0.54
C LEU A 255 4.01 3.60 -1.77
N ALA A 256 3.47 4.37 -2.73
CA ALA A 256 2.99 3.82 -4.00
C ALA A 256 4.10 3.09 -4.76
N LEU A 257 5.27 3.74 -4.90
CA LEU A 257 6.44 3.15 -5.56
C LEU A 257 6.94 1.90 -4.83
N HIS A 258 7.03 1.97 -3.49
CA HIS A 258 7.46 0.84 -2.68
C HIS A 258 6.52 -0.35 -2.77
N VAL A 259 5.20 -0.14 -2.63
CA VAL A 259 4.19 -1.20 -2.77
C VAL A 259 4.31 -1.85 -4.15
N ARG A 260 4.36 -1.03 -5.21
CA ARG A 260 4.47 -1.52 -6.59
C ARG A 260 5.71 -2.39 -6.79
N TYR A 261 6.87 -1.91 -6.34
CA TYR A 261 8.13 -2.63 -6.43
C TYR A 261 8.11 -3.93 -5.61
N ALA A 262 7.61 -3.87 -4.37
CA ALA A 262 7.59 -5.01 -3.46
C ALA A 262 6.65 -6.13 -3.96
N VAL A 263 5.49 -5.77 -4.51
CA VAL A 263 4.56 -6.73 -5.13
C VAL A 263 5.21 -7.38 -6.35
N LYS A 264 5.83 -6.59 -7.24
CA LYS A 264 6.58 -7.12 -8.39
C LYS A 264 7.66 -8.10 -7.94
N LYS A 265 8.43 -7.73 -6.91
CA LYS A 265 9.49 -8.59 -6.35
C LYS A 265 8.94 -9.89 -5.76
N LEU A 266 7.79 -9.84 -5.07
CA LEU A 266 7.10 -11.03 -4.57
C LEU A 266 6.78 -11.98 -5.73
N VAL A 267 6.10 -11.49 -6.77
CA VAL A 267 5.58 -12.31 -7.86
C VAL A 267 6.70 -12.82 -8.78
N ASP A 268 7.64 -11.96 -9.17
CA ASP A 268 8.68 -12.32 -10.14
C ASP A 268 9.78 -13.19 -9.53
N ASN A 269 10.26 -12.82 -8.34
CA ASN A 269 11.57 -13.25 -7.86
C ASN A 269 11.53 -14.16 -6.63
N GLU A 270 10.45 -14.12 -5.84
CA GLU A 270 10.42 -14.79 -4.53
C GLU A 270 9.38 -15.91 -4.45
N LEU A 271 8.21 -15.77 -5.10
CA LEU A 271 7.10 -16.73 -5.00
C LEU A 271 7.51 -18.15 -5.39
N GLU A 272 8.03 -18.31 -6.61
CA GLU A 272 8.44 -19.60 -7.15
C GLU A 272 9.49 -20.28 -6.26
N ARG A 273 10.51 -19.52 -5.84
CA ARG A 273 11.57 -20.00 -4.95
C ARG A 273 11.03 -20.42 -3.58
N ALA A 274 10.15 -19.62 -2.98
CA ALA A 274 9.58 -19.90 -1.67
C ALA A 274 8.73 -21.18 -1.70
N VAL A 275 7.89 -21.33 -2.73
CA VAL A 275 7.04 -22.51 -2.88
C VAL A 275 7.86 -23.75 -3.21
N LEU A 276 8.85 -23.65 -4.11
CA LEU A 276 9.75 -24.77 -4.43
C LEU A 276 10.51 -25.25 -3.18
N ASN A 277 11.05 -24.33 -2.39
CA ASN A 277 11.78 -24.68 -1.17
C ASN A 277 10.89 -25.36 -0.11
N GLU A 278 9.64 -24.93 0.04
CA GLU A 278 8.71 -25.58 0.97
C GLU A 278 8.30 -26.98 0.50
N VAL A 279 8.05 -27.13 -0.81
CA VAL A 279 7.64 -28.40 -1.42
C VAL A 279 8.76 -29.43 -1.41
N MET A 280 10.01 -28.99 -1.62
CA MET A 280 11.21 -29.86 -1.65
C MET A 280 11.85 -30.06 -0.28
N GLY A 281 11.83 -29.05 0.59
CA GLY A 281 12.54 -29.04 1.87
C GLY A 281 11.70 -29.42 3.09
N GLY A 282 10.38 -29.52 2.96
CA GLY A 282 9.50 -29.96 4.05
C GLY A 282 9.66 -31.45 4.35
N ALA A 283 9.54 -31.85 5.63
CA ALA A 283 9.57 -33.23 6.12
C ALA A 283 8.45 -34.18 5.56
N ARG A 284 7.76 -33.78 4.49
CA ARG A 284 6.51 -34.39 4.01
C ARG A 284 6.50 -34.78 2.53
N ASN A 285 7.65 -34.76 1.82
CA ASN A 285 7.78 -35.17 0.42
C ASN A 285 6.60 -34.70 -0.46
N GLY A 286 6.43 -33.38 -0.56
CA GLY A 286 5.24 -32.78 -1.20
C GLY A 286 5.01 -33.24 -2.64
N ILE A 287 6.11 -33.49 -3.38
CA ILE A 287 6.07 -34.04 -4.75
C ILE A 287 5.58 -35.49 -4.76
N GLU A 288 6.01 -36.33 -3.81
CA GLU A 288 5.56 -37.73 -3.72
C GLU A 288 4.06 -37.81 -3.41
N LYS A 289 3.56 -36.90 -2.55
CA LYS A 289 2.12 -36.82 -2.24
C LYS A 289 1.27 -36.35 -3.41
N MET A 290 1.84 -35.78 -4.46
CA MET A 290 1.09 -35.50 -5.70
C MET A 290 0.82 -36.79 -6.50
N LEU A 291 1.55 -37.87 -6.24
CA LEU A 291 1.29 -39.19 -6.83
C LEU A 291 0.06 -39.86 -6.21
N GLU A 292 -0.33 -39.46 -5.00
CA GLU A 292 -1.55 -39.92 -4.33
C GLU A 292 -2.78 -39.20 -4.92
N GLU A 293 -3.42 -39.82 -5.90
CA GLU A 293 -4.62 -39.27 -6.52
C GLU A 293 -5.79 -39.23 -5.52
N SER A 294 -6.44 -38.07 -5.37
CA SER A 294 -7.62 -37.99 -4.49
C SER A 294 -8.78 -38.83 -5.05
N PRO A 295 -9.56 -39.52 -4.19
CA PRO A 295 -10.69 -40.36 -4.64
C PRO A 295 -11.73 -39.62 -5.50
N SER A 296 -11.93 -38.32 -5.23
CA SER A 296 -12.83 -37.46 -6.00
C SER A 296 -12.35 -37.26 -7.45
N ILE A 297 -11.05 -37.07 -7.63
CA ILE A 297 -10.44 -36.84 -8.95
C ILE A 297 -10.39 -38.15 -9.75
N ALA A 298 -10.07 -39.25 -9.07
CA ALA A 298 -10.10 -40.59 -9.66
C ALA A 298 -11.51 -40.91 -10.17
N GLY A 299 -12.54 -40.63 -9.37
CA GLY A 299 -13.94 -40.78 -9.76
C GLY A 299 -14.34 -39.89 -10.94
N LYS A 300 -13.96 -38.61 -10.95
CA LYS A 300 -14.23 -37.70 -12.09
C LYS A 300 -13.56 -38.19 -13.37
N ARG A 301 -12.30 -38.63 -13.28
CA ARG A 301 -11.53 -39.15 -14.42
C ARG A 301 -12.14 -40.39 -15.00
N GLU A 302 -12.57 -41.32 -14.15
CA GLU A 302 -13.21 -42.56 -14.59
C GLU A 302 -14.54 -42.28 -15.30
N ARG A 303 -15.36 -41.37 -14.77
CA ARG A 303 -16.61 -40.95 -15.44
C ARG A 303 -16.34 -40.35 -16.82
N LEU A 304 -15.40 -39.42 -16.92
CA LEU A 304 -15.04 -38.82 -18.20
C LEU A 304 -14.44 -39.85 -19.17
N ARG A 305 -13.64 -40.82 -18.70
CA ARG A 305 -13.13 -41.92 -19.54
C ARG A 305 -14.28 -42.73 -20.13
N LYS A 306 -15.27 -43.10 -19.31
CA LYS A 306 -16.48 -43.80 -19.77
C LYS A 306 -17.27 -42.97 -20.78
N SER A 307 -17.48 -41.67 -20.54
CA SER A 307 -18.18 -40.80 -21.49
C SER A 307 -17.44 -40.66 -22.81
N ILE A 308 -16.11 -40.50 -22.80
CA ILE A 308 -15.30 -40.44 -24.02
C ILE A 308 -15.38 -41.77 -24.79
N GLN A 309 -15.35 -42.90 -24.08
CA GLN A 309 -15.47 -44.21 -24.69
C GLN A 309 -16.82 -44.37 -25.39
N MET A 310 -17.94 -44.04 -24.71
CA MET A 310 -19.28 -44.09 -25.32
C MET A 310 -19.40 -43.14 -26.53
N LEU A 311 -18.78 -41.96 -26.49
CA LEU A 311 -18.78 -41.04 -27.63
C LEU A 311 -18.00 -41.58 -28.83
N LYS A 312 -16.89 -42.30 -28.60
CA LYS A 312 -16.14 -42.96 -29.67
C LYS A 312 -16.94 -44.10 -30.30
N GLU A 313 -17.57 -44.92 -29.47
CA GLU A 313 -18.44 -46.02 -29.93
C GLU A 313 -19.63 -45.46 -30.73
N SER A 314 -20.27 -44.40 -30.24
CA SER A 314 -21.36 -43.73 -30.96
C SER A 314 -20.89 -43.17 -32.30
N LYS A 315 -19.68 -42.56 -32.34
CA LYS A 315 -19.08 -42.08 -33.59
C LYS A 315 -18.84 -43.21 -34.59
N GLU A 316 -18.34 -44.37 -34.15
CA GLU A 316 -18.14 -45.54 -35.02
C GLU A 316 -19.45 -46.08 -35.57
N VAL A 317 -20.50 -46.15 -34.74
CA VAL A 317 -21.84 -46.59 -35.18
C VAL A 317 -22.41 -45.63 -36.22
N VAL A 318 -22.33 -44.32 -35.98
CA VAL A 318 -22.79 -43.30 -36.94
C VAL A 318 -21.98 -43.37 -38.24
N GLY A 319 -20.66 -43.57 -38.15
CA GLY A 319 -19.80 -43.77 -39.33
C GLY A 319 -20.26 -44.97 -40.17
N LYS A 320 -20.49 -46.12 -39.55
CA LYS A 320 -21.01 -47.31 -40.24
C LYS A 320 -22.35 -47.05 -40.92
N ILE A 321 -23.26 -46.29 -40.28
CA ILE A 321 -24.56 -45.95 -40.87
C ILE A 321 -24.38 -45.06 -42.10
N ILE A 322 -23.49 -44.06 -42.04
CA ILE A 322 -23.20 -43.17 -43.18
C ILE A 322 -22.58 -43.97 -44.34
N ASP A 323 -21.60 -44.83 -44.06
CA ASP A 323 -20.97 -45.70 -45.06
C ASP A 323 -21.94 -46.72 -45.69
N SER A 324 -23.10 -46.97 -45.05
CA SER A 324 -24.16 -47.85 -45.56
C SER A 324 -25.18 -47.13 -46.45
N ILE A 325 -25.14 -45.80 -46.50
CA ILE A 325 -26.09 -44.94 -47.22
C ILE A 325 -25.45 -44.33 -48.49
N GLU A 326 -24.12 -44.31 -48.59
CA GLU A 326 -23.35 -44.03 -49.83
C GLU A 326 -23.24 -45.28 -50.73
#